data_AF-A0A925ZMD2-F1
#
_entry.id   AF-A0A925ZMD2-F1
#
_cell.length_a   1.000
_cell.length_b   1.000
_cell.length_c   1.000
_cell.angle_alpha   90.00
_cell.angle_beta   90.00
_cell.angle_gamma   90.00
#
_symmetry.space_group_name_H-M   'P 1'
#
loop_
_entity.id
_entity.type
_entity.pdbx_description
1 polymer ?
#
loop_
_entity_poly.entity_id
_entity_poly.type
_entity_poly.pdbx_seq_one_letter_code
_entity_poly.pdbx_strand_id
1 'polypeptide(L)' 'MGPDVTTLVTGASGFVGGALVRALRAADRPVIAASRRAHAPGDDAGLRWRVCDLHRPDSLPAALAG' A
#
# COMPACT_ATOMS: atom_id res chain seq x y z
N MET A 1 12.87 -20.45 -2.76
CA MET A 1 11.80 -19.59 -2.23
C MET A 1 12.42 -18.22 -2.03
N GLY A 2 12.06 -17.22 -2.85
CA GLY A 2 12.55 -15.85 -2.63
C GLY A 2 12.06 -15.32 -1.28
N PRO A 3 12.68 -14.27 -0.72
CA PRO A 3 12.19 -13.67 0.52
C PRO A 3 10.72 -13.29 0.39
N ASP A 4 9.95 -13.38 1.47
CA ASP A 4 8.60 -12.82 1.57
C ASP A 4 8.69 -11.29 1.48
N VAL A 5 8.72 -10.78 0.24
CA VAL A 5 8.79 -9.35 -0.04
C VAL A 5 7.38 -8.80 -0.07
N THR A 6 7.13 -7.80 0.78
CA THR A 6 5.88 -7.01 0.74
C THR A 6 6.10 -5.76 -0.09
N THR A 7 5.21 -5.53 -1.07
CA THR A 7 5.23 -4.32 -1.90
C THR A 7 4.37 -3.23 -1.27
N LEU A 8 4.96 -2.07 -1.00
CA LEU A 8 4.21 -0.86 -0.65
C LEU A 8 3.92 -0.05 -1.91
N VAL A 9 2.64 0.23 -2.19
CA VAL A 9 2.22 1.01 -3.37
C VAL A 9 1.80 2.42 -2.94
N THR A 10 2.59 3.42 -3.27
CA THR A 10 2.20 4.84 -3.12
C THR A 10 1.20 5.24 -4.20
N GLY A 11 0.29 6.16 -3.88
CA GLY A 11 -0.75 6.55 -4.84
C GLY A 11 -1.75 5.42 -5.10
N ALA A 12 -1.90 4.49 -4.15
CA ALA A 12 -2.77 3.32 -4.26
C ALA A 12 -4.25 3.66 -4.43
N SER A 13 -4.69 4.86 -4.05
CA SER A 13 -6.05 5.36 -4.29
C SER A 13 -6.25 5.96 -5.68
N GLY A 14 -5.21 6.08 -6.49
CA GLY A 14 -5.25 6.63 -7.84
C GLY A 14 -5.56 5.60 -8.91
N PHE A 15 -5.73 6.05 -10.16
CA PHE A 15 -6.08 5.20 -11.30
C PHE A 15 -5.11 4.03 -11.49
N VAL A 16 -3.80 4.32 -11.61
CA VAL A 16 -2.78 3.29 -11.82
C VAL A 16 -2.50 2.51 -10.54
N GLY A 17 -2.30 3.19 -9.41
CA GLY A 17 -1.96 2.54 -8.15
C GLY A 17 -3.05 1.57 -7.68
N GLY A 18 -4.33 1.95 -7.84
CA GLY A 18 -5.45 1.08 -7.48
C GLY A 18 -5.59 -0.14 -8.38
N ALA A 19 -5.30 -0.01 -9.68
CA ALA A 19 -5.23 -1.15 -10.59
C ALA A 19 -4.06 -2.09 -10.24
N LEU A 20 -2.89 -1.53 -9.91
CA LEU A 20 -1.72 -2.29 -9.52
C LEU A 20 -1.94 -3.06 -8.21
N VAL A 21 -2.53 -2.43 -7.18
CA VAL A 21 -2.86 -3.12 -5.92
C VAL A 21 -3.79 -4.30 -6.18
N ARG A 22 -4.84 -4.13 -6.99
CA ARG A 22 -5.75 -5.20 -7.36
C ARG A 22 -5.03 -6.34 -8.09
N ALA A 23 -4.15 -6.03 -9.03
CA ALA A 23 -3.36 -7.03 -9.76
C ALA A 23 -2.40 -7.80 -8.85
N LEU A 24 -1.73 -7.12 -7.91
CA LEU A 24 -0.84 -7.76 -6.93
C LEU A 24 -1.61 -8.70 -6.00
N ARG A 25 -2.79 -8.27 -5.52
CA ARG A 25 -3.67 -9.13 -4.70
C ARG A 25 -4.15 -10.35 -5.46
N ALA A 26 -4.59 -10.18 -6.71
CA ALA A 26 -5.06 -11.27 -7.55
C ALA A 26 -3.97 -12.29 -7.89
N ALA A 27 -2.69 -11.91 -7.77
CA ALA A 27 -1.53 -12.77 -7.96
C ALA A 27 -0.97 -13.32 -6.63
N ASP A 28 -1.73 -13.23 -5.53
CA ASP A 28 -1.33 -13.65 -4.17
C ASP A 28 0.00 -13.03 -3.72
N ARG A 29 0.30 -11.80 -4.17
CA ARG A 29 1.50 -11.07 -3.77
C ARG A 29 1.20 -10.19 -2.55
N PRO A 30 2.01 -10.25 -1.48
CA PRO A 30 1.83 -9.38 -0.32
C PRO A 30 1.93 -7.90 -0.73
N VAL A 31 0.88 -7.13 -0.44
CA VAL A 31 0.80 -5.72 -0.81
C VAL A 31 0.22 -4.87 0.31
N ILE A 32 0.77 -3.66 0.48
CA ILE A 32 0.27 -2.60 1.34
C ILE A 32 -0.05 -1.40 0.46
N ALA A 33 -1.28 -0.90 0.55
CA ALA A 33 -1.69 0.30 -0.13
C ALA A 33 -1.30 1.53 0.71
N ALA A 34 -0.78 2.57 0.06
CA ALA A 34 -0.42 3.80 0.72
C ALA A 34 -1.04 5.03 0.02
N SER A 35 -1.56 5.94 0.83
CA SER A 35 -2.05 7.24 0.37
C SER A 35 -1.75 8.31 1.42
N ARG A 36 -1.96 9.58 1.07
CA ARG A 36 -1.67 10.71 1.96
C ARG A 36 -2.67 10.86 3.10
N ARG A 37 -3.86 10.28 2.99
CA ARG A 37 -4.95 10.42 3.96
C ARG A 37 -5.34 9.04 4.46
N ALA A 38 -5.84 8.96 5.69
CA ALA A 38 -6.38 7.70 6.21
C ALA A 38 -7.52 7.23 5.31
N HIS A 39 -7.54 5.93 5.01
CA HIS A 39 -8.67 5.28 4.34
C HIS A 39 -9.51 4.57 5.39
N ALA A 40 -10.84 4.71 5.31
CA ALA A 40 -11.74 4.03 6.23
C ALA A 40 -11.60 2.49 6.06
N PRO A 41 -11.61 1.72 7.16
CA PRO A 41 -11.74 0.27 7.07
C PRO A 41 -13.14 -0.04 6.53
N GLY A 42 -13.23 -0.57 5.30
CA GLY A 42 -14.52 -0.96 4.72
C GLY A 42 -14.52 -1.18 3.22
N ASP A 43 -13.70 -0.43 2.47
CA ASP A 43 -13.81 -0.43 1.00
C ASP A 43 -13.07 -1.59 0.31
N ASP A 44 -12.06 -2.17 0.97
CA ASP A 44 -11.22 -3.23 0.40
C ASP A 44 -10.98 -4.35 1.42
N ALA A 45 -11.89 -5.32 1.50
CA ALA A 45 -11.80 -6.44 2.44
C ALA A 45 -10.38 -7.08 2.43
N GLY A 46 -9.66 -6.97 3.55
CA GLY A 46 -8.33 -7.54 3.75
C GLY A 46 -7.14 -6.75 3.19
N LEU A 47 -7.33 -5.57 2.57
CA LEU A 47 -6.23 -4.72 2.14
C LEU A 47 -5.71 -3.86 3.30
N ARG A 48 -4.41 -3.95 3.58
CA ARG A 48 -3.75 -3.08 4.55
C ARG A 48 -3.48 -1.70 3.93
N TRP A 49 -3.94 -0.66 4.60
CA TRP A 49 -3.67 0.74 4.24
C TRP A 49 -2.67 1.38 5.21
N ARG A 50 -1.80 2.23 4.67
CA ARG A 50 -0.90 3.09 5.45
C ARG A 50 -0.99 4.54 4.98
N VAL A 51 -0.85 5.45 5.93
CA VAL A 51 -0.66 6.87 5.62
C VAL A 51 0.81 7.09 5.27
N CYS A 52 1.06 7.66 4.09
CA CYS A 52 2.39 7.99 3.60
C CYS A 52 2.34 9.30 2.81
N ASP A 53 3.16 10.27 3.20
CA ASP A 53 3.34 11.51 2.46
C ASP A 53 4.80 11.62 2.00
N LEU A 54 5.01 11.52 0.69
CA LEU A 54 6.34 11.60 0.09
C LEU A 54 6.99 12.97 0.25
N HIS A 55 6.21 14.01 0.52
CA HIS A 55 6.73 15.36 0.81
C HIS A 55 7.17 15.51 2.28
N ARG A 56 6.89 14.52 3.13
CA ARG A 56 7.29 14.50 4.55
C ARG A 56 8.21 13.30 4.80
N PRO A 57 9.51 13.39 4.48
CA PRO A 57 10.43 12.25 4.53
C PRO A 57 10.49 11.59 5.91
N ASP A 58 10.31 12.34 6.98
CA ASP A 58 10.27 11.83 8.37
C ASP A 58 9.13 10.83 8.61
N SER A 59 8.09 10.83 7.76
CA SER A 59 6.98 9.87 7.83
C SER A 59 7.27 8.53 7.14
N LEU A 60 8.30 8.46 6.28
CA LEU A 60 8.59 7.29 5.46
C LEU A 60 9.03 6.06 6.28
N PRO A 61 9.87 6.17 7.33
CA PRO A 61 10.27 5.00 8.11
C PRO A 61 9.08 4.25 8.70
N ALA A 62 8.10 4.96 9.27
CA ALA A 62 6.89 4.34 9.81
C ALA A 62 6.02 3.71 8.71
N ALA A 63 5.95 4.35 7.53
CA ALA A 63 5.20 3.82 6.39
C ALA A 63 5.85 2.56 5.79
N LEU A 64 7.18 2.44 5.83
CA LEU A 64 7.95 1.32 5.26
C LEU A 64 8.25 0.19 6.25
N ALA A 65 8.07 0.41 7.56
CA ALA A 65 8.31 -0.59 8.59
C ALA A 65 7.51 -1.88 8.33
N GLY A 66 8.17 -3.03 8.37
CA GLY A 66 7.55 -4.36 8.21
C GLY A 66 7.12 -4.91 9.55
#